data_AF-A0A5C1AME1-F1
#
_entry.id   AF-A0A5C1AME1-F1
#
_cell.length_a   1.000
_cell.length_b   1.000
_cell.length_c   1.000
_cell.angle_alpha   90.00
_cell.angle_beta   90.00
_cell.angle_gamma   90.00
#
_symmetry.space_group_name_H-M   'P 1'
#
loop_
_entity.id
_entity.type
_entity.pdbx_description
1 polymer ?
#
loop_
_entity_poly.entity_id
_entity_poly.type
_entity_poly.pdbx_seq_one_letter_code
_entity_poly.pdbx_strand_id
1 'polypeptide(L)'
;MDNAQAANLVHKPAAAPQSGVYSAALGEAGNTADGGMKLTYNPVAGDPIVRVQCEGVLTVRGRIGGEPLKDLLGPRCYGLQVVMNLERVVGVETSGISWVMQTGEKFNTTGGRLILFSVPVQVTSLFQLLEMDLPFAVAANQTAAVAMAQTPPR
;
A
#
# COMPACT_ATOMS: atom_id res chain seq x y z
N MET A 1 -33.58 -1.27 -45.26
CA MET A 1 -33.18 0.15 -45.11
C MET A 1 -33.07 0.38 -43.61
N ASP A 2 -31.98 -0.09 -43.00
CA ASP A 2 -30.72 0.66 -42.71
C ASP A 2 -30.78 1.14 -41.25
N ASN A 3 -30.15 0.48 -40.27
CA ASN A 3 -28.72 0.36 -39.95
C ASN A 3 -28.11 1.64 -39.34
N ALA A 4 -27.23 1.41 -38.35
CA ALA A 4 -26.36 2.33 -37.60
C ALA A 4 -27.02 3.11 -36.42
N GLN A 5 -26.44 3.23 -35.23
CA GLN A 5 -25.09 2.91 -34.76
C GLN A 5 -25.05 2.85 -33.23
N ALA A 6 -24.29 1.89 -32.71
CA ALA A 6 -23.94 1.74 -31.31
C ALA A 6 -23.08 2.91 -30.80
N ALA A 7 -23.40 3.43 -29.61
CA ALA A 7 -22.50 4.26 -28.83
C ALA A 7 -22.01 3.46 -27.62
N ASN A 8 -20.91 2.76 -27.84
CA ASN A 8 -20.14 2.06 -26.83
C ASN A 8 -19.42 3.12 -25.96
N LEU A 9 -20.00 3.47 -24.81
CA LEU A 9 -19.36 4.35 -23.83
C LEU A 9 -18.29 3.56 -23.07
N VAL A 10 -17.12 3.50 -23.70
CA VAL A 10 -15.85 3.09 -23.08
C VAL A 10 -15.68 3.89 -21.79
N HIS A 11 -15.84 3.21 -20.65
CA HIS A 11 -15.51 3.76 -19.34
C HIS A 11 -14.01 3.99 -19.27
N LYS A 12 -13.59 5.23 -19.54
CA LYS A 12 -12.24 5.71 -19.28
C LYS A 12 -11.95 5.56 -17.77
N PRO A 13 -10.93 4.79 -17.35
CA PRO A 13 -10.55 4.73 -15.94
C PRO A 13 -10.09 6.12 -15.49
N ALA A 14 -10.70 6.61 -14.41
CA ALA A 14 -10.37 7.88 -13.78
C ALA A 14 -8.98 7.79 -13.12
N ALA A 15 -8.10 8.70 -13.56
CA ALA A 15 -6.75 8.99 -13.07
C ALA A 15 -5.80 7.78 -12.93
N ALA A 16 -4.80 7.74 -13.82
CA ALA A 16 -3.66 6.85 -13.67
C ALA A 16 -2.92 7.14 -12.35
N PRO A 17 -2.39 6.11 -11.67
CA PRO A 17 -1.57 6.28 -10.47
C PRO A 17 -0.37 7.16 -10.78
N GLN A 18 -0.22 8.24 -10.02
CA GLN A 18 0.89 9.17 -10.17
C GLN A 18 2.13 8.50 -9.58
N SER A 19 3.23 8.41 -10.35
CA SER A 19 4.55 8.10 -9.80
C SER A 19 5.00 9.30 -8.95
N GLY A 20 4.51 9.39 -7.71
CA GLY A 20 4.84 10.46 -6.79
C GLY A 20 6.04 10.10 -5.93
N VAL A 21 7.12 10.89 -6.03
CA VAL A 21 8.06 11.03 -4.91
C VAL A 21 7.44 12.07 -3.98
N TYR A 22 6.63 11.65 -3.01
CA TYR A 22 6.10 12.57 -2.01
C TYR A 22 7.11 12.72 -0.87
N SER A 23 8.02 13.69 -1.00
CA SER A 23 8.79 14.23 0.12
C SER A 23 8.00 15.40 0.71
N ALA A 24 7.29 15.16 1.81
CA ALA A 24 6.68 16.25 2.56
C ALA A 24 7.78 16.94 3.39
N ALA A 25 8.53 17.83 2.76
CA ALA A 25 9.25 18.87 3.47
C ALA A 25 8.28 20.05 3.65
N LEU A 26 8.09 20.52 4.90
CA LEU A 26 8.10 21.93 5.27
C LEU A 26 7.85 22.10 6.78
N GLY A 27 8.86 22.64 7.46
CA GLY A 27 8.84 23.01 8.87
C GLY A 27 10.27 23.05 9.44
N GLU A 28 11.01 24.13 9.20
CA GLU A 28 12.35 24.33 9.73
C GLU A 28 12.34 24.44 11.26
N ALA A 29 12.89 23.41 11.93
CA ALA A 29 13.75 23.44 13.13
C ALA A 29 13.76 22.05 13.78
N GLY A 30 14.43 21.10 13.11
CA GLY A 30 14.56 19.72 13.58
C GLY A 30 15.15 18.81 12.51
N ASN A 31 16.42 19.05 12.15
CA ASN A 31 17.33 18.12 11.44
C ASN A 31 16.68 17.08 10.49
N THR A 32 16.29 17.46 9.27
CA THR A 32 15.87 16.50 8.22
C THR A 32 17.10 15.89 7.54
N ALA A 33 17.67 14.86 8.17
CA ALA A 33 18.55 13.87 7.56
C ALA A 33 17.94 12.45 7.62
N ASP A 34 16.68 12.33 8.05
CA ASP A 34 16.00 11.06 8.36
C ASP A 34 15.31 10.48 7.12
N GLY A 35 15.62 9.23 6.78
CA GLY A 35 15.06 8.51 5.63
C GLY A 35 13.56 8.26 5.76
N GLY A 36 12.74 9.27 5.48
CA GLY A 36 11.27 9.20 5.58
C GLY A 36 10.62 8.14 4.69
N MET A 37 9.39 7.76 5.06
CA MET A 37 8.61 6.74 4.35
C MET A 37 8.29 7.18 2.92
N LYS A 38 8.63 6.34 1.94
CA LYS A 38 8.26 6.51 0.53
C LYS A 38 7.49 5.30 0.04
N LEU A 39 6.38 5.54 -0.66
CA LEU A 39 5.60 4.51 -1.34
C LEU A 39 5.68 4.72 -2.86
N THR A 40 5.94 3.65 -3.61
CA THR A 40 5.98 3.65 -5.08
C THR A 40 5.03 2.60 -5.63
N TYR A 41 4.15 2.98 -6.55
CA TYR A 41 3.31 2.03 -7.28
C TYR A 41 4.05 1.43 -8.48
N ASN A 42 4.03 0.11 -8.61
CA ASN A 42 4.72 -0.65 -9.66
C ASN A 42 3.69 -1.39 -10.53
N PRO A 43 3.21 -0.81 -11.64
CA PRO A 43 2.22 -1.45 -12.51
C PRO A 43 2.79 -2.68 -13.22
N VAL A 44 1.97 -3.71 -13.38
CA VAL A 44 2.22 -4.85 -14.27
C VAL A 44 1.08 -4.89 -15.27
N ALA A 45 1.39 -4.86 -16.57
CA ALA A 45 0.38 -4.79 -17.61
C ALA A 45 -0.53 -6.03 -17.59
N GLY A 46 -1.85 -5.80 -17.57
CA GLY A 46 -2.86 -6.86 -17.55
C GLY A 46 -3.06 -7.55 -16.20
N ASP A 47 -2.40 -7.08 -15.13
CA ASP A 47 -2.51 -7.69 -13.81
C ASP A 47 -3.46 -6.89 -12.90
N PRO A 48 -4.51 -7.51 -12.33
CA PRO A 48 -5.40 -6.84 -11.37
C PRO A 48 -4.74 -6.56 -10.00
N ILE A 49 -3.57 -7.14 -9.71
CA ILE A 49 -2.87 -6.97 -8.44
C ILE A 49 -2.03 -5.70 -8.45
N VAL A 50 -2.30 -4.84 -7.47
CA VAL A 50 -1.56 -3.61 -7.24
C VAL A 50 -0.29 -3.92 -6.44
N ARG A 51 0.87 -3.53 -6.97
CA ARG A 51 2.16 -3.70 -6.29
C ARG A 51 2.65 -2.35 -5.78
N VAL A 52 3.02 -2.32 -4.51
CA VAL A 52 3.57 -1.13 -3.86
C VAL A 52 4.94 -1.47 -3.28
N GLN A 53 5.94 -0.65 -3.55
CA GLN A 53 7.21 -0.67 -2.83
C GLN A 53 7.16 0.34 -1.68
N CYS A 54 7.47 -0.09 -0.47
CA CYS A 54 7.75 0.79 0.66
C CYS A 54 9.27 0.90 0.88
N GLU A 55 9.78 2.11 1.09
CA GLU A 55 11.19 2.40 1.36
C GLU A 55 11.31 3.36 2.54
N GLY A 56 12.44 3.30 3.26
CA GLY A 56 12.75 4.24 4.36
C GLY A 56 12.23 3.76 5.72
N VAL A 57 12.03 4.69 6.64
CA VAL A 57 11.46 4.43 7.97
C VAL A 57 9.94 4.33 7.83
N LEU A 58 9.36 3.21 8.27
CA LEU A 58 7.93 3.02 8.32
C LEU A 58 7.34 3.94 9.40
N THR A 59 6.87 5.13 9.00
CA THR A 59 6.29 6.14 9.88
C THR A 59 5.29 7.00 9.14
N VAL A 60 4.28 7.47 9.87
CA VAL A 60 3.37 8.54 9.43
C VAL A 60 3.50 9.80 10.29
N ARG A 61 4.46 9.80 11.23
CA ARG A 61 4.77 10.98 12.05
C ARG A 61 5.25 12.13 11.15
N GLY A 62 4.83 13.34 11.47
CA GLY A 62 5.19 14.54 10.70
C GLY A 62 4.38 14.72 9.40
N ARG A 63 3.53 13.76 9.00
CA ARG A 63 2.59 13.97 7.91
C ARG A 63 1.42 14.84 8.38
N ILE A 64 1.15 15.92 7.65
CA ILE A 64 -0.02 16.77 7.87
C ILE A 64 -1.13 16.32 6.92
N GLY A 65 -2.07 15.53 7.46
CA GLY A 65 -3.20 15.01 6.69
C GLY A 65 -2.81 13.95 5.64
N GLY A 66 -3.84 13.42 4.96
CA GLY A 66 -3.69 12.36 3.96
C GLY A 66 -3.56 10.97 4.56
N GLU A 67 -3.83 9.95 3.73
CA GLU A 67 -3.56 8.56 4.09
C GLU A 67 -2.61 8.00 3.02
N PRO A 68 -1.40 7.53 3.39
CA PRO A 68 -0.33 7.27 2.42
C PRO A 68 -0.74 6.41 1.21
N LEU A 69 -1.53 5.35 1.40
CA LEU A 69 -1.95 4.49 0.30
C LEU A 69 -3.06 5.12 -0.54
N LYS A 70 -4.00 5.82 0.08
CA LYS A 70 -5.04 6.60 -0.60
C LYS A 70 -4.44 7.74 -1.43
N ASP A 71 -3.42 8.41 -0.92
CA ASP A 71 -2.72 9.48 -1.62
C ASP A 71 -2.03 8.93 -2.88
N LEU A 72 -1.47 7.71 -2.81
CA LEU A 72 -0.79 7.03 -3.92
C LEU A 72 -1.76 6.41 -4.95
N LEU A 73 -2.77 5.67 -4.47
CA LEU A 73 -3.61 4.79 -5.30
C LEU A 73 -5.02 5.35 -5.53
N GLY A 74 -5.36 6.46 -4.89
CA GLY A 74 -6.67 7.09 -4.92
C GLY A 74 -7.67 6.51 -3.90
N PRO A 75 -8.88 7.12 -3.81
CA PRO A 75 -9.87 6.83 -2.76
C PRO A 75 -10.46 5.42 -2.77
N ARG A 76 -10.31 4.67 -3.87
CA ARG A 76 -10.87 3.32 -4.02
C ARG A 76 -9.84 2.21 -3.71
N CYS A 77 -8.68 2.57 -3.18
CA CYS A 77 -7.57 1.64 -2.98
C CYS A 77 -7.90 0.45 -2.06
N TYR A 78 -8.73 0.65 -1.03
CA TYR A 78 -9.02 -0.39 -0.03
C TYR A 78 -9.88 -1.54 -0.56
N GLY A 79 -10.51 -1.40 -1.74
CA GLY A 79 -11.21 -2.50 -2.41
C GLY A 79 -10.30 -3.32 -3.34
N LEU A 80 -9.03 -2.97 -3.45
CA LEU A 80 -8.07 -3.61 -4.37
C LEU A 80 -7.32 -4.76 -3.69
N GLN A 81 -6.70 -5.60 -4.51
CA GLN A 81 -5.71 -6.58 -4.06
C GLN A 81 -4.33 -5.92 -4.10
N VAL A 82 -3.78 -5.57 -2.93
CA VAL A 82 -2.51 -4.87 -2.81
C VAL A 82 -1.46 -5.77 -2.18
N VAL A 83 -0.33 -5.96 -2.89
CA VAL A 83 0.89 -6.55 -2.33
C VAL A 83 1.92 -5.44 -2.10
N MET A 84 2.44 -5.35 -0.88
CA MET A 84 3.39 -4.32 -0.47
C MET A 84 4.74 -4.94 -0.11
N ASN A 85 5.79 -4.53 -0.82
CA ASN A 85 7.17 -4.91 -0.53
C ASN A 85 7.75 -4.02 0.58
N LEU A 86 8.24 -4.63 1.66
CA LEU A 86 8.93 -3.93 2.74
C LEU A 86 10.45 -4.14 2.76
N GLU A 87 11.03 -4.77 1.73
CA GLU A 87 12.47 -5.10 1.66
C GLU A 87 13.40 -3.89 1.87
N ARG A 88 12.95 -2.70 1.46
CA ARG A 88 13.71 -1.44 1.57
C ARG A 88 13.31 -0.58 2.77
N VAL A 89 12.54 -1.15 3.69
CA VAL A 89 12.23 -0.50 4.98
C VAL A 89 13.43 -0.68 5.90
N VAL A 90 13.99 0.44 6.38
CA VAL A 90 15.23 0.46 7.17
C VAL A 90 14.98 0.67 8.67
N GLY A 91 13.74 0.96 9.05
CA GLY A 91 13.33 1.17 10.43
C GLY A 91 11.81 1.29 10.54
N VAL A 92 11.30 1.28 11.76
CA VAL A 92 9.86 1.35 12.02
C VAL A 92 9.59 2.11 13.30
N GLU A 93 8.58 2.97 13.24
CA GLU A 93 8.05 3.66 14.42
C GLU A 93 6.66 3.14 14.78
N THR A 94 6.23 3.40 16.01
CA THR A 94 4.89 3.04 16.51
C THR A 94 3.77 3.62 15.64
N SER A 95 3.95 4.83 15.09
CA SER A 95 2.99 5.45 14.17
C SER A 95 2.85 4.64 12.88
N GLY A 96 3.94 4.09 12.35
CA GLY A 96 3.96 3.24 11.16
C GLY A 96 3.26 1.91 11.39
N ILE A 97 3.52 1.26 12.53
CA ILE A 97 2.80 0.03 12.93
C ILE A 97 1.29 0.30 13.02
N SER A 98 0.90 1.35 13.75
CA SER A 98 -0.51 1.72 13.90
C SER A 98 -1.17 1.99 12.55
N TRP A 99 -0.46 2.67 11.65
CA TRP A 99 -0.94 2.93 10.28
C TRP A 99 -1.16 1.63 9.50
N VAL A 100 -0.19 0.71 9.49
CA VAL A 100 -0.31 -0.57 8.77
C VAL A 100 -1.48 -1.41 9.30
N MET A 101 -1.66 -1.47 10.62
CA MET A 101 -2.78 -2.18 11.26
C MET A 101 -4.14 -1.59 10.85
N GLN A 102 -4.30 -0.27 10.99
CA GLN A 102 -5.54 0.41 10.59
C GLN A 102 -5.81 0.29 9.09
N THR A 103 -4.76 0.26 8.27
CA THR A 103 -4.91 0.12 6.83
C THR A 103 -5.35 -1.28 6.45
N GLY A 104 -4.76 -2.33 7.02
CA GLY A 104 -5.23 -3.70 6.81
C GLY A 104 -6.71 -3.89 7.17
N GLU A 105 -7.13 -3.31 8.29
CA GLU A 105 -8.55 -3.36 8.69
C GLU A 105 -9.48 -2.69 7.67
N LYS A 106 -9.06 -1.56 7.09
CA LYS A 106 -9.81 -0.90 6.00
C LYS A 106 -9.90 -1.76 4.76
N PHE A 107 -8.82 -2.49 4.40
CA PHE A 107 -8.86 -3.43 3.29
C PHE A 107 -9.88 -4.55 3.55
N ASN A 108 -9.84 -5.17 4.73
CA ASN A 108 -10.76 -6.25 5.10
C ASN A 108 -12.22 -5.78 5.07
N THR A 109 -12.52 -4.64 5.69
CA THR A 109 -13.88 -4.08 5.76
C THR A 109 -14.42 -3.59 4.42
N THR A 110 -13.54 -3.28 3.45
CA THR A 110 -13.92 -2.84 2.09
C THR A 110 -13.91 -3.99 1.07
N GLY A 111 -13.58 -5.22 1.50
CA GLY A 111 -13.51 -6.40 0.63
C GLY A 111 -12.27 -6.48 -0.27
N GLY A 112 -11.28 -5.61 -0.03
CA GLY A 112 -9.96 -5.73 -0.63
C GLY A 112 -9.03 -6.60 0.21
N ARG A 113 -7.73 -6.56 -0.12
CA ARG A 113 -6.71 -7.23 0.69
C ARG A 113 -5.39 -6.48 0.66
N LEU A 114 -4.77 -6.38 1.82
CA LEU A 114 -3.37 -6.01 1.96
C LEU A 114 -2.54 -7.25 2.27
N ILE A 115 -1.43 -7.42 1.56
CA ILE A 115 -0.45 -8.49 1.80
C ILE A 115 0.93 -7.85 1.87
N LEU A 116 1.62 -8.03 2.99
CA LEU A 116 2.99 -7.57 3.15
C LEU A 116 3.96 -8.69 2.76
N PHE A 117 5.07 -8.36 2.12
CA PHE A 117 6.12 -9.33 1.86
C PHE A 117 7.52 -8.75 2.01
N SER A 118 8.49 -9.64 2.17
CA SER A 118 9.88 -9.29 2.50
C SER A 118 9.95 -8.38 3.73
N VAL A 119 9.16 -8.70 4.76
CA VAL A 119 9.05 -7.90 5.99
C VAL A 119 10.36 -8.00 6.78
N PRO A 120 11.03 -6.87 7.09
CA PRO A 120 12.25 -6.89 7.88
C PRO A 120 12.02 -7.51 9.27
N VAL A 121 13.01 -8.25 9.78
CA VAL A 121 12.91 -8.94 11.08
C VAL A 121 12.47 -7.99 12.20
N GLN A 122 12.98 -6.76 12.22
CA GLN A 122 12.62 -5.75 13.22
C GLN A 122 11.11 -5.43 13.22
N VAL A 123 10.48 -5.39 12.05
CA VAL A 123 9.03 -5.15 11.90
C VAL A 123 8.25 -6.39 12.36
N THR A 124 8.68 -7.58 11.96
CA THR A 124 8.05 -8.85 12.38
C THR A 124 8.15 -9.07 13.89
N SER A 125 9.28 -8.74 14.51
CA SER A 125 9.46 -8.82 15.97
C SER A 125 8.51 -7.88 16.71
N LEU A 126 8.21 -6.70 16.16
CA LEU A 126 7.20 -5.82 16.75
C LEU A 126 5.79 -6.38 16.61
N PHE A 127 5.42 -6.95 15.46
CA PHE A 127 4.13 -7.62 15.31
C PHE A 127 3.95 -8.78 16.30
N GLN A 128 5.00 -9.58 16.51
CA GLN A 128 5.00 -10.68 17.48
C GLN A 128 4.94 -10.19 18.93
N LEU A 129 5.73 -9.17 19.28
CA LEU A 129 5.76 -8.59 20.63
C LEU A 129 4.40 -8.00 21.03
N LEU A 130 3.67 -7.44 20.07
CA LEU A 130 2.36 -6.85 20.32
C LEU A 130 1.25 -7.90 20.42
N GLU A 131 1.54 -9.19 20.21
CA GLU A 131 0.59 -10.32 20.22
C GLU A 131 -0.69 -10.03 19.42
N MET A 132 -0.57 -9.26 18.33
CA MET A 132 -1.74 -8.80 17.59
C MET A 132 -2.14 -9.80 16.51
N ASP A 133 -3.43 -10.07 16.43
CA ASP A 133 -4.02 -10.62 15.22
C ASP A 133 -3.85 -9.61 14.08
N LEU A 134 -3.08 -10.00 13.06
CA LEU A 134 -2.79 -9.14 11.93
C LEU A 134 -4.01 -9.09 10.99
N PRO A 135 -4.56 -7.90 10.69
CA PRO A 135 -5.67 -7.76 9.74
C PRO A 135 -5.19 -7.87 8.28
N PHE A 136 -4.03 -8.47 8.03
CA PHE A 136 -3.44 -8.63 6.72
C PHE A 136 -2.56 -9.88 6.70
N ALA A 137 -2.33 -10.42 5.50
CA ALA A 137 -1.43 -11.55 5.33
C ALA A 137 0.04 -11.07 5.24
N VAL A 138 0.96 -11.93 5.68
CA VAL A 138 2.40 -11.75 5.50
C VAL A 138 2.95 -12.92 4.68
N ALA A 139 3.66 -12.61 3.60
CA ALA A 139 4.26 -13.57 2.70
C ALA A 139 5.79 -13.48 2.72
N ALA A 140 6.48 -14.59 2.47
CA ALA A 140 7.94 -14.63 2.48
C ALA A 140 8.58 -13.84 1.32
N ASN A 141 7.91 -13.75 0.17
CA ASN A 141 8.42 -13.10 -1.03
C ASN A 141 7.26 -12.67 -1.96
N GLN A 142 7.60 -11.98 -3.04
CA GLN A 142 6.63 -11.47 -4.02
C GLN A 142 5.77 -12.59 -4.62
N THR A 143 6.37 -13.73 -5.00
CA THR A 143 5.64 -14.85 -5.62
C THR A 143 4.57 -15.39 -4.69
N ALA A 144 4.90 -15.61 -3.42
CA ALA A 144 3.95 -16.05 -2.41
C ALA A 144 2.85 -14.99 -2.15
N ALA A 145 3.21 -13.70 -2.12
CA ALA A 145 2.25 -12.62 -1.94
C ALA A 145 1.23 -12.56 -3.08
N VAL A 146 1.70 -12.68 -4.32
CA VAL A 146 0.85 -12.71 -5.51
C VAL A 146 -0.08 -13.93 -5.51
N ALA A 147 0.44 -15.12 -5.18
CA ALA A 147 -0.38 -16.32 -5.07
C ALA A 147 -1.48 -16.18 -3.99
N MET A 148 -1.16 -15.56 -2.86
CA MET A 148 -2.15 -15.25 -1.82
C MET A 148 -3.18 -14.23 -2.33
N ALA A 149 -2.79 -13.19 -3.06
CA ALA A 149 -3.72 -12.19 -3.61
C ALA A 149 -4.69 -12.77 -4.65
N GLN A 150 -4.30 -13.84 -5.36
CA GLN A 150 -5.14 -14.55 -6.32
C GLN A 150 -6.16 -15.49 -5.65
N THR A 151 -5.93 -15.84 -4.38
CA THR A 151 -6.81 -16.75 -3.64
C THR A 151 -7.89 -15.96 -2.91
N PRO A 152 -9.19 -16.29 -3.03
CA PRO A 152 -10.27 -15.62 -2.30
C PRO A 152 -10.06 -15.65 -0.77
N PRO A 153 -10.60 -14.67 0.00
CA PRO A 153 -10.62 -14.75 1.46
C PRO A 153 -11.42 -15.97 1.90
N ARG A 154 -10.88 -16.72 2.88
CA ARG A 154 -11.65 -17.75 3.58
C ARG A 154 -12.57 -17.10 4.60
#